data_AF-A0A8T5IGL3-F1
#
_entry.id   AF-A0A8T5IGL3-F1
#
_cell.length_a   1.000
_cell.length_b   1.000
_cell.length_c   1.000
_cell.angle_alpha   90.00
_cell.angle_beta   90.00
_cell.angle_gamma   90.00
#
_symmetry.space_group_name_H-M   'P 1'
#
loop_
_entity.id
_entity.type
_entity.pdbx_description
1 polymer ?
#
loop_
_entity_poly.entity_id
_entity_poly.type
_entity_poly.pdbx_seq_one_letter_code
_entity_poly.pdbx_strand_id
1 'polypeptide(L)'
;MDLQKYTSNPLFMTNTVFIVIFMLVFPAYFAYTADGDDSELADPLSKPGSWMVSFTETETEYSEDMTLGDGDSEETLFLVSGGEEYLNIAKVEISLACQDNDDPGPGFTDRVSASTDLSSITGMPDDQSDQSACGGGGGGVAINFVWNFVDNYDGLEYVAEDLSMNDIRAQWSDNGSGRGDWLTTVEMEINSPGPGPIGGAVDDSEEVTITWKVTTFELEIMPHEESET
;
A
#
# COMPACT_ATOMS: atom_id res chain seq x y z
N MET A 1 7.50 -43.43 48.54
CA MET A 1 6.72 -42.23 48.94
C MET A 1 5.51 -42.73 49.70
N ASP A 2 5.28 -42.22 50.90
CA ASP A 2 4.24 -42.74 51.80
C ASP A 2 2.92 -42.00 51.55
N LEU A 3 2.07 -42.56 50.68
CA LEU A 3 0.79 -41.97 50.25
C LEU A 3 -0.17 -41.74 51.44
N GLN A 4 -0.04 -42.53 52.52
CA GLN A 4 -0.90 -42.43 53.70
C GLN A 4 -0.69 -41.12 54.49
N LYS A 5 0.51 -40.52 54.40
CA LYS A 5 0.83 -39.25 55.07
C LYS A 5 0.19 -38.04 54.36
N TYR A 6 -0.10 -38.15 53.07
CA TYR A 6 -0.72 -37.08 52.29
C TYR A 6 -2.25 -37.16 52.35
N THR A 7 -2.84 -38.37 52.26
CA THR A 7 -4.30 -38.58 52.37
C THR A 7 -4.87 -38.32 53.77
N SER A 8 -4.02 -38.10 54.79
CA SER A 8 -4.46 -37.72 56.15
C SER A 8 -4.44 -36.21 56.40
N ASN A 9 -3.90 -35.41 55.47
CA ASN A 9 -3.88 -33.95 55.60
C ASN A 9 -5.17 -33.35 55.01
N PRO A 10 -6.00 -32.64 55.81
CA PRO A 10 -7.29 -32.12 55.35
C PRO A 10 -7.15 -31.11 54.20
N LEU A 11 -6.06 -30.33 54.15
CA LEU A 11 -5.79 -29.40 53.05
C LEU A 11 -5.40 -30.13 51.76
N PHE A 12 -4.62 -31.21 51.86
CA PHE A 12 -4.24 -32.03 50.71
C PHE A 12 -5.44 -32.78 50.14
N MET A 13 -6.28 -33.39 51.00
CA MET A 13 -7.51 -34.05 50.55
C MET A 13 -8.48 -33.07 49.91
N THR A 14 -8.69 -31.90 50.51
CA THR A 14 -9.59 -30.87 49.96
C THR A 14 -9.11 -30.38 48.59
N ASN A 15 -7.82 -30.03 48.45
CA ASN A 15 -7.27 -29.63 47.15
C ASN A 15 -7.31 -30.76 46.11
N THR A 16 -7.02 -32.00 46.51
CA THR A 16 -7.06 -33.14 45.57
C THR A 16 -8.49 -33.38 45.08
N VAL A 17 -9.50 -33.26 45.94
CA VAL A 17 -10.91 -33.35 45.55
C VAL A 17 -11.28 -32.24 44.57
N PHE A 18 -10.88 -30.98 44.83
CA PHE A 18 -11.13 -29.87 43.90
C PHE A 18 -10.44 -30.06 42.55
N ILE A 19 -9.20 -30.57 42.54
CA ILE A 19 -8.46 -30.85 41.30
C ILE A 19 -9.16 -31.95 40.50
N VAL A 20 -9.61 -33.03 41.14
CA VAL A 20 -10.32 -34.13 40.46
C VAL A 20 -11.67 -33.65 39.93
N ILE A 21 -12.41 -32.84 40.70
CA ILE A 21 -13.66 -32.23 40.24
C ILE A 21 -13.38 -31.31 39.04
N PHE A 22 -12.35 -30.46 39.11
CA PHE A 22 -11.97 -29.59 38.00
C PHE A 22 -11.58 -30.40 36.75
N MET A 23 -10.80 -31.48 36.89
CA MET A 23 -10.44 -32.37 35.77
C MET A 23 -11.64 -33.11 35.15
N LEU A 24 -12.77 -33.24 35.86
CA LEU A 24 -13.98 -33.84 35.32
C LEU A 24 -14.93 -32.78 34.74
N VAL A 25 -15.11 -31.67 35.46
CA VAL A 25 -16.03 -30.59 35.08
C VAL A 25 -15.48 -29.76 33.93
N PHE A 26 -14.17 -29.49 33.91
CA PHE A 26 -13.55 -28.67 32.87
C PHE A 26 -13.69 -29.32 31.49
N PRO A 27 -13.29 -30.59 31.24
CA PRO A 27 -13.50 -31.21 29.93
C PRO A 27 -14.97 -31.42 29.60
N ALA A 28 -15.83 -31.69 30.59
CA ALA A 28 -17.27 -31.86 30.37
C ALA A 28 -17.96 -30.54 29.99
N TYR A 29 -17.54 -29.41 30.56
CA TYR A 29 -17.99 -28.08 30.17
C TYR A 29 -17.61 -27.81 28.71
N PHE A 30 -16.35 -28.08 28.32
CA PHE A 30 -15.93 -27.94 26.92
C PHE A 30 -16.65 -28.90 25.98
N ALA A 31 -16.92 -30.13 26.40
CA ALA A 31 -17.69 -31.10 25.60
C ALA A 31 -19.15 -30.67 25.43
N TYR A 32 -19.77 -30.08 26.46
CA TYR A 32 -21.13 -29.54 26.39
C TYR A 32 -21.19 -28.27 25.53
N THR A 33 -20.20 -27.38 25.63
CA THR A 33 -20.13 -26.19 24.75
C THR A 33 -19.78 -26.55 23.31
N ALA A 34 -19.07 -27.67 23.07
CA ALA A 34 -18.76 -28.18 21.73
C ALA A 34 -19.90 -28.99 21.09
N ASP A 35 -20.93 -29.38 21.85
CA ASP A 35 -22.14 -30.09 21.36
C ASP A 35 -23.33 -29.12 21.18
N GLY A 36 -23.17 -27.86 21.61
CA GLY A 36 -24.05 -26.76 21.21
C GLY A 36 -23.63 -26.27 19.82
N ASP A 37 -24.60 -26.02 18.95
CA ASP A 37 -24.41 -25.52 17.57
C ASP A 37 -23.16 -24.62 17.45
N ASP A 38 -22.18 -25.07 16.66
CA ASP A 38 -20.93 -24.35 16.31
C ASP A 38 -21.17 -22.93 15.75
N SER A 39 -22.44 -22.51 15.59
CA SER A 39 -22.85 -21.18 15.16
C SER A 39 -22.65 -20.07 16.22
N GLU A 40 -22.51 -20.39 17.51
CA GLU A 40 -22.35 -19.36 18.57
C GLU A 40 -20.90 -19.08 18.97
N LEU A 41 -19.94 -19.92 18.57
CA LEU A 41 -18.50 -19.66 18.75
C LEU A 41 -17.82 -19.08 17.50
N ALA A 42 -18.56 -18.94 16.39
CA ALA A 42 -18.13 -18.08 15.30
C ALA A 42 -18.11 -16.64 15.80
N ASP A 43 -16.91 -16.04 15.82
CA ASP A 43 -16.69 -14.61 16.04
C ASP A 43 -17.81 -13.84 15.33
N PRO A 44 -18.59 -12.97 16.00
CA PRO A 44 -19.65 -12.20 15.34
C PRO A 44 -19.15 -11.43 14.11
N LEU A 45 -17.84 -11.17 14.00
CA LEU A 45 -17.17 -10.58 12.83
C LEU A 45 -17.09 -11.52 11.60
N SER A 46 -17.24 -12.83 11.83
CA SER A 46 -17.20 -13.88 10.79
C SER A 46 -18.61 -14.28 10.31
N LYS A 47 -19.67 -13.71 10.89
CA LYS A 47 -21.03 -13.97 10.42
C LYS A 47 -21.37 -13.06 9.24
N PRO A 48 -22.03 -13.58 8.18
CA PRO A 48 -22.59 -12.75 7.13
C PRO A 48 -23.57 -11.72 7.70
N GLY A 49 -23.51 -10.49 7.20
CA GLY A 49 -24.37 -9.39 7.62
C GLY A 49 -24.48 -8.32 6.55
N SER A 50 -25.22 -7.25 6.87
CA SER A 50 -25.26 -6.04 6.05
C SER A 50 -24.39 -4.97 6.71
N TRP A 51 -23.43 -4.45 5.96
CA TRP A 51 -22.42 -3.53 6.46
C TRP A 51 -22.32 -2.30 5.57
N MET A 52 -22.26 -1.13 6.18
CA MET A 52 -21.80 0.08 5.51
C MET A 52 -20.28 0.08 5.51
N VAL A 53 -19.69 0.15 4.32
CA VAL A 53 -18.25 0.19 4.10
C VAL A 53 -17.86 1.58 3.59
N SER A 54 -16.92 2.22 4.28
CA SER A 54 -16.40 3.55 3.92
C SER A 54 -14.88 3.58 3.99
N PHE A 55 -14.30 4.50 3.22
CA PHE A 55 -12.86 4.65 3.07
C PHE A 55 -12.44 6.06 3.45
N THR A 56 -11.46 6.16 4.35
CA THR A 56 -10.83 7.44 4.70
C THR A 56 -9.48 7.53 4.01
N GLU A 57 -9.43 8.25 2.88
CA GLU A 57 -8.22 8.41 2.07
C GLU A 57 -7.26 9.45 2.63
N THR A 58 -5.96 9.18 2.51
CA THR A 58 -4.88 10.13 2.74
C THR A 58 -3.88 10.05 1.60
N GLU A 59 -3.67 11.18 0.94
CA GLU A 59 -2.66 11.31 -0.12
C GLU A 59 -1.40 11.97 0.44
N THR A 60 -0.25 11.37 0.15
CA THR A 60 1.07 11.96 0.44
C THR A 60 1.80 12.17 -0.87
N GLU A 61 2.36 13.36 -1.03
CA GLU A 61 3.12 13.75 -2.22
C GLU A 61 4.53 14.18 -1.81
N TYR A 62 5.52 13.77 -2.59
CA TYR A 62 6.91 14.19 -2.47
C TYR A 62 7.45 14.50 -3.86
N SER A 63 8.22 15.57 -3.98
CA SER A 63 8.82 15.98 -5.25
C SER A 63 10.29 16.35 -5.07
N GLU A 64 11.06 16.07 -6.10
CA GLU A 64 12.48 16.39 -6.20
C GLU A 64 12.77 16.98 -7.58
N ASP A 65 13.58 18.05 -7.60
CA ASP A 65 14.01 18.73 -8.83
C ASP A 65 15.47 18.37 -9.11
N MET A 66 15.78 18.08 -10.37
CA MET A 66 17.12 17.79 -10.87
C MET A 66 17.41 18.57 -12.15
N THR A 67 18.69 18.79 -12.43
CA THR A 67 19.16 19.41 -13.67
C THR A 67 20.11 18.44 -14.35
N LEU A 68 19.73 17.96 -15.54
CA LEU A 68 20.43 16.90 -16.26
C LEU A 68 20.90 17.38 -17.63
N GLY A 69 22.18 17.18 -17.94
CA GLY A 69 22.75 17.40 -19.27
C GLY A 69 22.65 16.19 -20.21
N ASP A 70 23.23 16.33 -21.40
CA ASP A 70 23.22 15.26 -22.41
C ASP A 70 23.91 13.97 -21.93
N GLY A 71 23.16 12.88 -21.85
CA GLY A 71 23.61 11.58 -21.38
C GLY A 71 23.81 11.50 -19.86
N ASP A 72 23.39 12.52 -19.11
CA ASP A 72 23.34 12.46 -17.65
C ASP A 72 22.22 11.54 -17.20
N SER A 73 22.47 10.83 -16.10
CA SER A 73 21.50 9.97 -15.45
C SER A 73 21.61 10.11 -13.94
N GLU A 74 20.45 10.21 -13.30
CA GLU A 74 20.33 10.34 -11.85
C GLU A 74 19.38 9.28 -11.30
N GLU A 75 19.75 8.71 -10.16
CA GLU A 75 18.97 7.71 -9.45
C GLU A 75 18.34 8.37 -8.22
N THR A 76 17.02 8.22 -8.11
CA THR A 76 16.22 8.78 -7.03
C THR A 76 15.60 7.65 -6.21
N LEU A 77 15.39 7.92 -4.92
CA LEU A 77 14.89 6.95 -3.97
C LEU A 77 13.81 7.59 -3.10
N PHE A 78 12.62 6.98 -3.11
CA PHE A 78 11.54 7.35 -2.20
C PHE A 78 11.16 6.18 -1.29
N LEU A 79 11.24 6.39 0.02
CA LEU A 79 10.85 5.37 1.00
C LEU A 79 9.35 5.48 1.30
N VAL A 80 8.59 4.47 0.86
CA VAL A 80 7.20 4.30 1.29
C VAL A 80 7.19 3.52 2.59
N SER A 81 7.17 4.26 3.71
CA SER A 81 7.04 3.67 5.04
C SER A 81 5.60 3.20 5.28
N GLY A 82 5.43 2.00 5.85
CA GLY A 82 4.12 1.49 6.29
C GLY A 82 3.67 2.14 7.60
N GLY A 83 3.67 3.47 7.66
CA GLY A 83 3.69 4.30 8.87
C GLY A 83 2.72 3.88 9.99
N GLU A 84 1.50 3.46 9.63
CA GLU A 84 0.52 2.95 10.58
C GLU A 84 0.09 1.53 10.20
N GLU A 85 0.00 0.65 11.21
CA GLU A 85 -0.29 -0.79 11.07
C GLU A 85 -1.67 -1.10 10.43
N TYR A 86 -2.51 -0.07 10.22
CA TYR A 86 -3.88 -0.19 9.72
C TYR A 86 -4.13 0.50 8.37
N LEU A 87 -3.15 1.22 7.82
CA LEU A 87 -3.33 1.89 6.53
C LEU A 87 -3.01 0.92 5.39
N ASN A 88 -3.95 0.78 4.46
CA ASN A 88 -3.73 0.09 3.19
C ASN A 88 -3.25 1.12 2.15
N ILE A 89 -2.34 0.73 1.26
CA ILE A 89 -1.96 1.50 0.07
C ILE A 89 -2.94 1.11 -1.03
N ALA A 90 -3.71 2.07 -1.53
CA ALA A 90 -4.51 1.87 -2.73
C ALA A 90 -3.62 1.92 -3.98
N LYS A 91 -2.79 2.96 -4.07
CA LYS A 91 -2.07 3.31 -5.30
C LYS A 91 -0.77 4.06 -5.01
N VAL A 92 0.23 3.81 -5.84
CA VAL A 92 1.44 4.64 -5.94
C VAL A 92 1.59 5.13 -7.38
N GLU A 93 1.89 6.41 -7.52
CA GLU A 93 2.10 7.10 -8.80
C GLU A 93 3.47 7.77 -8.79
N ILE A 94 4.19 7.66 -9.90
CA ILE A 94 5.44 8.38 -10.14
C ILE A 94 5.25 9.16 -11.42
N SER A 95 5.39 10.48 -11.34
CA SER A 95 5.28 11.37 -12.48
C SER A 95 6.55 12.16 -12.66
N LEU A 96 6.97 12.35 -13.91
CA LEU A 96 8.10 13.19 -14.26
C LEU A 96 7.61 14.32 -15.15
N ALA A 97 7.94 15.55 -14.78
CA ALA A 97 7.79 16.73 -15.61
C ALA A 97 9.17 17.16 -16.11
N CYS A 98 9.27 17.53 -17.38
CA CYS A 98 10.51 17.99 -17.99
C CYS A 98 10.28 19.33 -18.66
N GLN A 99 11.11 20.32 -18.34
CA GLN A 99 10.99 21.68 -18.82
C GLN A 99 12.20 22.09 -19.65
N ASP A 100 12.03 21.93 -20.96
CA ASP A 100 12.83 22.59 -21.99
C ASP A 100 12.60 24.10 -21.94
N ASN A 101 13.61 24.81 -21.42
CA ASN A 101 13.56 26.23 -21.16
C ASN A 101 14.51 27.05 -22.06
N ASP A 102 15.33 26.38 -22.88
CA ASP A 102 16.37 26.98 -23.70
C ASP A 102 16.51 26.40 -25.14
N ASP A 103 15.57 25.57 -25.64
CA ASP A 103 15.57 25.08 -27.03
C ASP A 103 15.53 26.25 -28.07
N PRO A 104 16.50 26.30 -29.01
CA PRO A 104 16.54 27.24 -30.13
C PRO A 104 15.38 27.17 -31.14
N GLY A 105 14.46 26.20 -31.04
CA GLY A 105 13.18 26.19 -31.73
C GLY A 105 12.84 24.87 -32.44
N PRO A 106 11.75 24.83 -33.23
CA PRO A 106 11.13 23.58 -33.67
C PRO A 106 12.10 22.69 -34.48
N GLY A 107 12.40 21.51 -33.93
CA GLY A 107 13.25 20.49 -34.58
C GLY A 107 14.35 19.90 -33.68
N PHE A 108 14.55 20.44 -32.48
CA PHE A 108 15.62 20.07 -31.53
C PHE A 108 15.06 19.58 -30.20
N THR A 109 13.96 18.82 -30.24
CA THR A 109 13.29 18.36 -29.03
C THR A 109 14.10 17.31 -28.26
N ASP A 110 14.42 17.62 -27.01
CA ASP A 110 15.11 16.73 -26.08
C ASP A 110 14.21 15.59 -25.61
N ARG A 111 14.81 14.59 -24.97
CA ARG A 111 14.10 13.41 -24.48
C ARG A 111 14.48 13.11 -23.05
N VAL A 112 13.44 12.86 -22.26
CA VAL A 112 13.57 12.28 -20.93
C VAL A 112 13.16 10.82 -20.98
N SER A 113 13.94 9.95 -20.35
CA SER A 113 13.58 8.55 -20.09
C SER A 113 13.58 8.28 -18.59
N ALA A 114 12.73 7.35 -18.17
CA ALA A 114 12.69 6.91 -16.78
C ALA A 114 12.48 5.40 -16.70
N SER A 115 13.08 4.77 -15.71
CA SER A 115 12.87 3.35 -15.39
C SER A 115 12.88 3.12 -13.88
N THR A 116 12.02 2.23 -13.39
CA THR A 116 11.98 1.84 -11.98
C THR A 116 12.70 0.53 -11.71
N ASP A 117 13.26 0.39 -10.51
CA ASP A 117 13.67 -0.90 -9.93
C ASP A 117 12.91 -1.10 -8.62
N LEU A 118 11.91 -1.98 -8.64
CA LEU A 118 11.01 -2.26 -7.53
C LEU A 118 11.30 -3.61 -6.89
N SER A 119 12.48 -4.19 -7.14
CA SER A 119 12.88 -5.50 -6.59
C SER A 119 12.93 -5.53 -5.05
N SER A 120 13.07 -4.35 -4.42
CA SER A 120 13.10 -4.18 -2.97
C SER A 120 11.72 -3.88 -2.36
N ILE A 121 10.67 -3.77 -3.17
CA ILE A 121 9.30 -3.49 -2.72
C ILE A 121 8.57 -4.77 -2.32
N THR A 122 7.84 -4.70 -1.20
CA THR A 122 6.98 -5.80 -0.76
C THR A 122 5.88 -6.08 -1.79
N GLY A 123 5.67 -7.34 -2.13
CA GLY A 123 4.74 -7.74 -3.20
C GLY A 123 5.35 -7.76 -4.59
N MET A 124 6.58 -7.24 -4.77
CA MET A 124 7.35 -7.27 -6.04
C MET A 124 6.50 -6.84 -7.26
N PRO A 125 5.96 -5.61 -7.26
CA PRO A 125 5.28 -5.07 -8.44
C PRO A 125 6.24 -5.03 -9.64
N ASP A 126 5.68 -5.10 -10.84
CA ASP A 126 6.47 -5.06 -12.08
C ASP A 126 7.15 -3.69 -12.27
N ASP A 127 8.40 -3.72 -12.70
CA ASP A 127 9.13 -2.53 -13.13
C ASP A 127 8.48 -1.90 -14.36
N GLN A 128 8.50 -0.57 -14.43
CA GLN A 128 8.05 0.19 -15.60
C GLN A 128 9.18 1.05 -16.14
N SER A 129 9.15 1.28 -17.46
CA SER A 129 10.03 2.23 -18.12
C SER A 129 9.31 2.89 -19.28
N ASP A 130 9.63 4.16 -19.52
CA ASP A 130 9.07 4.95 -20.62
C ASP A 130 10.02 6.07 -21.02
N GLN A 131 9.75 6.68 -22.17
CA GLN A 131 10.49 7.82 -22.69
C GLN A 131 9.53 8.82 -23.36
N SER A 132 9.77 10.10 -23.15
CA SER A 132 8.92 11.17 -23.68
C SER A 132 9.76 12.34 -24.16
N ALA A 133 9.16 13.18 -24.99
CA ALA A 133 9.77 14.44 -25.39
C ALA A 133 9.79 15.40 -24.20
N CYS A 134 10.94 15.97 -23.88
CA CYS A 134 11.00 17.17 -23.05
C CYS A 134 10.42 18.35 -23.86
N GLY A 135 9.78 19.33 -23.23
CA GLY A 135 9.37 20.54 -23.96
C GLY A 135 8.02 20.51 -24.69
N GLY A 136 7.09 19.64 -24.29
CA GLY A 136 5.68 19.75 -24.69
C GLY A 136 5.04 21.03 -24.14
N GLY A 137 5.18 22.15 -24.87
CA GLY A 137 4.73 23.51 -24.52
C GLY A 137 3.72 23.61 -23.37
N GLY A 138 4.23 23.87 -22.16
CA GLY A 138 3.41 24.12 -20.98
C GLY A 138 3.88 23.49 -19.66
N GLY A 139 5.02 22.79 -19.61
CA GLY A 139 5.54 22.19 -18.37
C GLY A 139 4.67 21.05 -17.82
N GLY A 140 4.05 20.27 -18.72
CA GLY A 140 3.21 19.13 -18.35
C GLY A 140 4.01 17.90 -17.94
N VAL A 141 3.32 16.94 -17.32
CA VAL A 141 3.87 15.61 -17.03
C VAL A 141 4.26 14.92 -18.34
N ALA A 142 5.53 14.55 -18.44
CA ALA A 142 6.13 13.87 -19.58
C ALA A 142 5.98 12.34 -19.49
N ILE A 143 6.17 11.78 -18.30
CA ILE A 143 6.07 10.33 -18.00
C ILE A 143 5.22 10.15 -16.75
N ASN A 144 4.36 9.13 -16.73
CA ASN A 144 3.56 8.78 -15.55
C ASN A 144 3.43 7.26 -15.40
N PHE A 145 3.90 6.73 -14.27
CA PHE A 145 3.76 5.33 -13.89
C PHE A 145 2.75 5.19 -12.76
N VAL A 146 1.97 4.11 -12.80
CA VAL A 146 0.90 3.86 -11.82
C VAL A 146 0.87 2.38 -11.44
N TRP A 147 0.83 2.12 -10.13
CA TRP A 147 0.63 0.79 -9.55
C TRP A 147 -0.56 0.81 -8.59
N ASN A 148 -1.51 -0.09 -8.80
CA ASN A 148 -2.64 -0.31 -7.91
C ASN A 148 -2.39 -1.58 -7.09
N PHE A 149 -2.59 -1.50 -5.77
CA PHE A 149 -2.32 -2.60 -4.84
C PHE A 149 -3.59 -3.23 -4.30
N VAL A 150 -4.74 -2.61 -4.54
CA VAL A 150 -6.06 -3.13 -4.17
C VAL A 150 -6.95 -3.12 -5.40
N ASP A 151 -7.42 -4.31 -5.77
CA ASP A 151 -8.21 -4.50 -6.99
C ASP A 151 -9.57 -3.80 -6.89
N ASN A 152 -9.93 -3.06 -7.94
CA ASN A 152 -11.20 -2.32 -8.05
C ASN A 152 -11.44 -1.29 -6.93
N TYR A 153 -10.39 -0.81 -6.29
CA TYR A 153 -10.50 0.29 -5.35
C TYR A 153 -10.91 1.58 -6.06
N ASP A 154 -12.01 2.20 -5.61
CA ASP A 154 -12.51 3.48 -6.12
C ASP A 154 -12.81 4.51 -5.02
N GLY A 155 -12.57 4.16 -3.74
CA GLY A 155 -12.79 5.01 -2.58
C GLY A 155 -14.26 5.30 -2.26
N LEU A 156 -15.22 4.68 -2.97
CA LEU A 156 -16.64 4.97 -2.80
C LEU A 156 -17.26 4.15 -1.67
N GLU A 157 -18.11 4.80 -0.86
CA GLU A 157 -18.91 4.08 0.13
C GLU A 157 -19.90 3.13 -0.53
N TYR A 158 -20.12 1.96 0.08
CA TYR A 158 -21.10 1.00 -0.40
C TYR A 158 -21.66 0.14 0.73
N VAL A 159 -22.81 -0.49 0.46
CA VAL A 159 -23.41 -1.48 1.36
C VAL A 159 -23.00 -2.88 0.90
N ALA A 160 -22.31 -3.60 1.77
CA ALA A 160 -21.95 -5.00 1.58
C ALA A 160 -23.02 -5.89 2.21
N GLU A 161 -23.72 -6.68 1.39
CA GLU A 161 -24.75 -7.62 1.83
C GLU A 161 -24.21 -9.05 1.82
N ASP A 162 -24.69 -9.88 2.75
CA ASP A 162 -24.35 -11.30 2.88
C ASP A 162 -22.83 -11.60 2.97
N LEU A 163 -22.04 -10.62 3.42
CA LEU A 163 -20.59 -10.75 3.62
C LEU A 163 -20.24 -10.66 5.10
N SER A 164 -19.18 -11.37 5.50
CA SER A 164 -18.60 -11.17 6.82
C SER A 164 -17.68 -9.94 6.83
N MET A 165 -17.48 -9.33 7.99
CA MET A 165 -16.55 -8.21 8.14
C MET A 165 -15.11 -8.62 7.76
N ASN A 166 -14.76 -9.90 7.96
CA ASN A 166 -13.48 -10.46 7.57
C ASN A 166 -13.34 -10.58 6.05
N ASP A 167 -14.40 -10.96 5.33
CA ASP A 167 -14.38 -11.01 3.87
C ASP A 167 -14.17 -9.60 3.28
N ILE A 168 -14.86 -8.60 3.84
CA ILE A 168 -14.70 -7.19 3.43
C ILE A 168 -13.27 -6.70 3.70
N ARG A 169 -12.72 -6.98 4.89
CA ARG A 169 -11.32 -6.60 5.22
C ARG A 169 -10.31 -7.29 4.30
N ALA A 170 -10.51 -8.57 3.99
CA ALA A 170 -9.64 -9.32 3.11
C ALA A 170 -9.71 -8.80 1.67
N GLN A 171 -10.90 -8.40 1.21
CA GLN A 171 -11.10 -7.79 -0.11
C GLN A 171 -10.30 -6.48 -0.26
N TRP A 172 -10.30 -5.64 0.76
CA TRP A 172 -9.66 -4.32 0.72
C TRP A 172 -8.26 -4.28 1.34
N SER A 173 -7.61 -5.44 1.47
CA SER A 173 -6.24 -5.51 1.98
C SER A 173 -5.23 -5.42 0.84
N ASP A 174 -4.21 -4.60 1.03
CA ASP A 174 -3.03 -4.58 0.15
C ASP A 174 -2.03 -5.72 0.46
N ASN A 175 -2.32 -6.55 1.47
CA ASN A 175 -1.47 -7.63 1.98
C ASN A 175 -0.05 -7.17 2.36
N GLY A 176 0.12 -5.89 2.71
CA GLY A 176 1.42 -5.27 3.00
C GLY A 176 2.25 -4.94 1.77
N SER A 177 1.69 -5.02 0.55
CA SER A 177 2.40 -4.73 -0.70
C SER A 177 2.68 -3.23 -0.88
N GLY A 178 3.62 -2.86 -1.75
CA GLY A 178 3.91 -1.46 -2.09
C GLY A 178 4.77 -0.70 -1.07
N ARG A 179 5.11 -1.31 0.08
CA ARG A 179 6.07 -0.73 1.03
C ARG A 179 7.52 -1.07 0.68
N GLY A 180 8.40 -0.09 0.88
CA GLY A 180 9.84 -0.23 0.68
C GLY A 180 10.45 0.94 -0.08
N ASP A 181 11.61 0.66 -0.66
CA ASP A 181 12.48 1.58 -1.39
C ASP A 181 12.06 1.65 -2.86
N TRP A 182 11.41 2.75 -3.26
CA TRP A 182 11.00 3.01 -4.64
C TRP A 182 12.14 3.69 -5.38
N LEU A 183 12.88 2.92 -6.17
CA LEU A 183 14.00 3.41 -6.96
C LEU A 183 13.51 3.85 -8.35
N THR A 184 13.95 5.02 -8.81
CA THR A 184 13.69 5.49 -10.17
C THR A 184 14.95 6.11 -10.75
N THR A 185 15.40 5.59 -11.90
CA THR A 185 16.48 6.15 -12.69
C THR A 185 15.88 7.06 -13.75
N VAL A 186 16.37 8.28 -13.83
CA VAL A 186 16.02 9.29 -14.84
C VAL A 186 17.24 9.51 -15.73
N GLU A 187 17.04 9.66 -17.03
CA GLU A 187 18.10 9.92 -18.01
C GLU A 187 17.62 10.98 -19.02
N MET A 188 18.57 11.80 -19.47
CA MET A 188 18.31 12.89 -20.42
C MET A 188 19.13 12.70 -21.70
N GLU A 189 18.50 12.93 -22.85
CA GLU A 189 19.14 13.02 -24.16
C GLU A 189 18.83 14.40 -24.75
N ILE A 190 19.86 15.24 -24.89
CA ILE A 190 19.73 16.62 -25.37
C ILE A 190 20.07 16.66 -26.86
N ASN A 191 19.19 17.25 -27.65
CA ASN A 191 19.33 17.36 -29.09
C ASN A 191 19.71 18.78 -29.50
N SER A 192 20.88 19.23 -29.05
CA SER A 192 21.36 20.57 -29.37
C SER A 192 21.72 20.75 -30.86
N PRO A 193 21.33 21.84 -31.53
CA PRO A 193 21.96 22.23 -32.79
C PRO A 193 23.41 22.61 -32.51
N GLY A 194 24.32 21.67 -32.79
CA GLY A 194 25.76 21.88 -32.62
C GLY A 194 26.27 23.23 -33.17
N PRO A 195 27.48 23.66 -32.78
CA PRO A 195 27.90 25.06 -32.82
C PRO A 195 27.64 25.74 -34.18
N GLY A 196 26.58 26.54 -34.24
CA GLY A 196 26.23 27.32 -35.40
C GLY A 196 27.18 28.52 -35.61
N PRO A 197 27.37 29.00 -36.85
CA PRO A 197 28.33 30.07 -37.18
C PRO A 197 27.97 31.45 -36.60
N ILE A 198 26.82 31.60 -35.93
CA ILE A 198 26.34 32.85 -35.34
C ILE A 198 25.75 32.53 -33.97
N GLY A 199 26.61 32.39 -32.95
CA GLY A 199 26.25 32.33 -31.52
C GLY A 199 24.91 31.65 -31.21
N GLY A 200 24.81 30.35 -31.51
CA GLY A 200 23.60 29.56 -31.26
C GLY A 200 23.22 29.57 -29.78
N ALA A 201 21.92 29.40 -29.50
CA ALA A 201 21.46 29.13 -28.15
C ALA A 201 22.24 27.93 -27.61
N VAL A 202 22.71 28.04 -26.38
CA VAL A 202 23.27 26.91 -25.65
C VAL A 202 22.07 26.23 -25.03
N ASP A 203 21.88 24.99 -25.41
CA ASP A 203 20.90 24.05 -24.88
C ASP A 203 21.80 22.88 -24.43
N ASP A 204 22.03 22.84 -23.12
CA ASP A 204 23.02 21.97 -22.47
C ASP A 204 22.53 21.27 -21.20
N SER A 205 21.36 21.62 -20.68
CA SER A 205 20.76 20.95 -19.52
C SER A 205 19.27 21.22 -19.37
N GLU A 206 18.54 20.21 -18.89
CA GLU A 206 17.11 20.29 -18.65
C GLU A 206 16.72 20.21 -17.17
N GLU A 207 15.69 20.98 -16.81
CA GLU A 207 15.05 20.89 -15.49
C GLU A 207 14.00 19.78 -15.49
N VAL A 208 14.22 18.77 -14.65
CA VAL A 208 13.31 17.65 -14.46
C VAL A 208 12.79 17.66 -13.02
N THR A 209 11.48 17.55 -12.85
CA THR A 209 10.84 17.34 -11.56
C THR A 209 10.25 15.95 -11.54
N ILE A 210 10.67 15.11 -10.59
CA ILE A 210 10.04 13.84 -10.28
C ILE A 210 9.12 14.01 -9.07
N THR A 211 7.93 13.43 -9.14
CA THR A 211 6.92 13.49 -8.10
C THR A 211 6.38 12.10 -7.81
N TRP A 212 6.49 11.67 -6.56
CA TRP A 212 5.87 10.47 -6.01
C TRP A 212 4.59 10.85 -5.30
N LYS A 213 3.51 10.14 -5.60
CA LYS A 213 2.23 10.27 -4.94
C LYS A 213 1.76 8.92 -4.44
N VAL A 214 1.47 8.83 -3.14
CA VAL A 214 0.97 7.62 -2.48
C VAL A 214 -0.41 7.89 -1.96
N THR A 215 -1.38 7.10 -2.39
CA THR A 215 -2.75 7.10 -1.87
C THR A 215 -2.89 5.95 -0.90
N THR A 216 -3.13 6.27 0.37
CA THR A 216 -3.44 5.32 1.44
C THR A 216 -4.89 5.47 1.88
N PHE A 217 -5.45 4.44 2.49
CA PHE A 217 -6.78 4.51 3.10
C PHE A 217 -6.90 3.68 4.37
N GLU A 218 -7.77 4.15 5.25
CA GLU A 218 -8.31 3.39 6.37
C GLU A 218 -9.70 2.86 6.00
N LEU A 219 -9.96 1.59 6.34
CA LEU A 219 -11.24 0.91 6.08
C LEU A 219 -12.13 0.99 7.32
N GLU A 220 -13.26 1.67 7.17
CA GLU A 220 -14.29 1.76 8.20
C GLU A 220 -15.48 0.86 7.82
N ILE A 221 -15.91 0.01 8.76
CA ILE A 221 -17.05 -0.88 8.55
C ILE A 221 -18.00 -0.75 9.73
N MET A 222 -19.25 -0.39 9.46
CA MET A 222 -20.30 -0.21 10.45
C MET A 222 -21.52 -1.07 10.11
N PRO A 223 -22.34 -1.49 11.09
CA PRO A 223 -23.61 -2.14 10.80
C PRO A 223 -24.49 -1.26 9.91
N HIS A 224 -25.06 -1.83 8.85
CA HIS A 224 -26.07 -1.15 8.06
C HIS A 224 -27.46 -1.42 8.64
N GLU A 225 -28.12 -0.39 9.16
CA GLU A 225 -29.51 -0.47 9.58
C GLU A 225 -30.39 0.08 8.44
N GLU A 226 -31.17 -0.77 7.79
CA GLU A 226 -32.22 -0.30 6.89
C GLU A 226 -33.24 0.49 7.71
N SER A 227 -33.49 1.76 7.34
CA SER A 227 -34.58 2.52 7.95
C SER A 227 -35.90 1.94 7.46
N GLU A 228 -36.66 1.30 8.36
CA GLU A 228 -38.04 0.89 8.06
C GLU A 228 -38.84 2.11 7.56
N THR A 229 -39.40 2.01 6.35
CA THR A 229 -40.28 3.04 5.74
C THR A 229 -41.74 2.60 5.74
#